data_AF-A0A2W2IVN4-F1
#
_entry.id   AF-A0A2W2IVN4-F1
#
_cell.length_a   1.000
_cell.length_b   1.000
_cell.length_c   1.000
_cell.angle_alpha   90.00
_cell.angle_beta   90.00
_cell.angle_gamma   90.00
#
_symmetry.space_group_name_H-M   'P 1'
#
loop_
_entity.id
_entity.type
_entity.pdbx_description
1 polymer ?
#
loop_
_entity_poly.entity_id
_entity_poly.type
_entity_poly.pdbx_seq_one_letter_code
_entity_poly.pdbx_strand_id
1 'polypeptide(L)'
;LTQLKNRGLRDALIVCCDGLSGLPEAINTVWEKAVVQTCVPHLIRSSMKYVSYTDRKKVAAALKPIYTAATESEALSALDELR
;
A
#
# COMPACT_ATOMS: atom_id res chain seq x y z
N LEU A 1 13.09 9.29 -9.59
CA LEU A 1 11.88 10.08 -9.92
C LEU A 1 12.17 11.11 -11.01
N THR A 2 13.15 12.01 -10.85
CA THR A 2 13.59 12.95 -11.90
C THR A 2 13.92 12.28 -13.24
N GLN A 3 14.58 11.12 -13.21
CA GLN A 3 14.86 10.33 -14.42
C GLN A 3 13.58 9.90 -15.16
N LEU A 4 12.48 9.58 -14.46
CA LEU A 4 11.21 9.22 -15.09
C LEU A 4 10.56 10.45 -15.74
N LYS A 5 10.60 11.60 -15.07
CA LYS A 5 10.15 12.88 -15.62
C LYS A 5 10.95 13.27 -16.87
N ASN A 6 12.27 13.11 -16.84
CA ASN A 6 13.16 13.39 -17.99
C ASN A 6 12.91 12.45 -19.18
N ARG A 7 12.42 11.23 -18.92
CA ARG A 7 11.99 10.27 -19.97
C ARG A 7 10.59 10.55 -20.52
N GLY A 8 9.96 11.64 -20.10
CA GLY A 8 8.66 12.09 -20.62
C GLY A 8 7.45 11.74 -19.75
N LEU A 9 7.64 11.16 -18.56
CA LEU A 9 6.53 10.95 -17.63
C LEU A 9 6.08 12.30 -17.04
N ARG A 10 5.01 12.85 -17.60
CA ARG A 10 4.55 14.22 -17.28
C ARG A 10 3.85 14.29 -15.93
N ASP A 11 3.01 13.31 -15.62
CA ASP A 11 2.17 13.32 -14.43
C ASP A 11 2.00 11.91 -13.87
N ALA A 12 1.74 11.84 -12.56
CA ALA A 12 1.43 10.63 -11.84
C ALA A 12 0.28 10.94 -10.86
N LEU A 13 -0.89 10.33 -11.08
CA LEU A 13 -2.06 10.60 -10.25
C LEU A 13 -1.95 9.89 -8.89
N ILE A 14 -1.45 8.65 -8.90
CA ILE A 14 -1.30 7.82 -7.71
C ILE A 14 0.06 7.12 -7.77
N VAL A 15 0.81 7.18 -6.67
CA VAL A 15 2.06 6.45 -6.51
C VAL A 15 2.00 5.62 -5.24
N CYS A 16 2.04 4.29 -5.40
CA CYS A 16 2.07 3.34 -4.29
C CYS A 16 3.50 2.99 -3.91
N CYS A 17 3.94 3.30 -2.69
CA CYS A 17 5.29 3.01 -2.19
C CYS A 17 5.29 2.18 -0.90
N ASP A 18 6.43 1.59 -0.54
CA ASP A 18 6.62 0.65 0.56
C ASP A 18 6.88 1.30 1.93
N GLY A 19 6.55 2.58 2.09
CA GLY A 19 6.72 3.33 3.34
C GLY A 19 8.15 3.80 3.61
N LEU A 20 9.03 3.77 2.61
CA LEU A 20 10.40 4.26 2.72
C LEU A 20 10.43 5.75 3.12
N SER A 21 11.16 6.05 4.19
CA SER A 21 11.33 7.42 4.70
C SER A 21 11.88 8.36 3.61
N GLY A 22 11.30 9.55 3.47
CA GLY A 22 11.74 10.55 2.49
C GLY A 22 11.21 10.31 1.06
N LEU A 23 10.67 9.13 0.76
CA LEU A 23 10.16 8.81 -0.57
C LEU A 23 8.85 9.56 -0.90
N PRO A 24 7.86 9.67 0.01
CA PRO A 24 6.66 10.49 -0.23
C PRO A 24 7.00 11.96 -0.57
N GLU A 25 7.93 12.55 0.16
CA GLU A 25 8.39 13.92 -0.06
C GLU A 25 9.09 14.07 -1.41
N ALA A 26 9.93 13.09 -1.77
CA ALA A 26 10.61 13.08 -3.07
C ALA A 26 9.63 12.89 -4.24
N ILE A 27 8.55 12.11 -4.07
CA ILE A 27 7.47 11.96 -5.07
C ILE A 27 6.76 13.29 -5.27
N ASN A 28 6.30 13.92 -4.18
CA ASN A 28 5.58 15.19 -4.24
C ASN A 28 6.45 16.34 -4.75
N THR A 29 7.78 16.25 -4.62
CA THR A 29 8.70 17.21 -5.25
C THR A 29 8.71 17.09 -6.79
N VAL A 30 8.50 15.89 -7.34
CA VAL A 30 8.53 15.66 -8.80
C VAL A 30 7.15 15.81 -9.43
N TRP A 31 6.13 15.29 -8.76
CA TRP A 31 4.71 15.32 -9.12
C TRP A 31 3.87 15.79 -7.92
N GLU A 32 3.72 17.11 -7.78
CA GLU A 32 3.08 17.78 -6.62
C GLU A 32 1.65 17.32 -6.34
N LYS A 33 0.92 16.94 -7.40
CA LYS A 33 -0.49 16.52 -7.30
C LYS A 33 -0.68 15.02 -7.09
N ALA A 34 0.41 14.25 -7.02
CA ALA A 34 0.34 12.81 -6.85
C ALA A 34 -0.23 12.45 -5.48
N VAL A 35 -1.21 11.56 -5.46
CA VAL A 35 -1.62 10.90 -4.22
C VAL A 35 -0.60 9.81 -3.90
N VAL A 36 0.15 10.00 -2.83
CA VAL A 36 1.08 8.99 -2.33
C VAL A 36 0.34 8.04 -1.38
N GLN A 37 0.36 6.76 -1.71
CA GLN A 37 -0.30 5.72 -0.91
C GLN A 37 0.73 4.68 -0.47
N THR A 38 0.57 4.14 0.74
CA THR A 38 1.32 2.95 1.14
C THR A 38 0.78 1.73 0.40
N CYS A 39 1.66 1.00 -0.26
CA CYS A 39 1.31 -0.12 -1.12
C CYS A 39 0.75 -1.30 -0.30
N VAL A 40 -0.54 -1.61 -0.51
CA VAL A 40 -1.24 -2.72 0.17
C VAL A 40 -0.51 -4.07 0.00
N PRO A 41 -0.02 -4.46 -1.20
CA PRO A 41 0.83 -5.64 -1.34
C PRO A 41 2.08 -5.63 -0.44
N HIS A 42 2.75 -4.49 -0.26
CA HIS A 42 3.89 -4.38 0.65
C HIS A 42 3.46 -4.55 2.11
N LEU A 43 2.31 -3.98 2.50
CA LEU A 43 1.73 -4.17 3.84
C LEU A 43 1.42 -5.64 4.11
N ILE A 44 0.71 -6.30 3.20
CA ILE A 44 0.40 -7.74 3.30
C ILE A 44 1.70 -8.53 3.42
N ARG A 45 2.65 -8.33 2.50
CA ARG A 45 3.94 -9.05 2.53
C ARG A 45 4.72 -8.81 3.81
N SER A 46 4.66 -7.59 4.37
CA SER A 46 5.31 -7.25 5.64
C SER A 46 4.65 -8.01 6.80
N SER A 47 3.33 -8.00 6.90
CA SER A 47 2.57 -8.72 7.93
C SER A 47 2.80 -10.23 7.86
N MET A 48 2.89 -10.81 6.66
CA MET A 48 3.14 -12.25 6.47
C MET A 48 4.50 -12.72 7.01
N LYS A 49 5.45 -11.83 7.31
CA LYS A 49 6.75 -12.19 7.93
C LYS A 49 6.58 -12.78 9.33
N TYR A 50 5.52 -12.40 10.04
CA TYR A 50 5.22 -12.84 11.40
C TYR A 50 4.31 -14.08 11.45
N VAL A 51 3.91 -14.60 10.28
CA VAL A 51 2.98 -15.73 10.16
C VAL A 51 3.74 -17.01 9.85
N SER A 52 3.44 -18.08 10.59
CA SER A 52 3.95 -19.43 10.34
C SER A 52 3.67 -19.87 8.90
N TYR A 53 4.54 -20.68 8.28
CA TYR A 53 4.33 -21.12 6.90
C TYR A 53 2.98 -21.84 6.70
N THR A 54 2.59 -22.67 7.67
CA THR A 54 1.33 -23.44 7.65
C THR A 54 0.09 -22.57 7.71
N ASP A 55 0.16 -21.40 8.35
CA ASP A 55 -0.99 -20.52 8.50
C ASP A 55 -1.06 -19.42 7.43
N ARG A 56 -0.05 -19.30 6.56
CA ARG A 56 0.00 -18.20 5.57
C ARG A 56 -1.24 -18.11 4.70
N LYS A 57 -1.74 -19.26 4.24
CA LYS A 57 -2.94 -19.31 3.38
C LYS A 57 -4.19 -18.83 4.14
N LYS A 58 -4.32 -19.21 5.42
CA LYS A 58 -5.44 -18.79 6.27
C LYS A 58 -5.40 -17.29 6.55
N VAL A 59 -4.24 -16.78 6.95
CA VAL A 59 -4.07 -15.35 7.26
C VAL A 59 -4.24 -14.49 5.99
N ALA A 60 -3.71 -14.92 4.84
CA ALA A 60 -3.92 -14.20 3.58
C ALA A 60 -5.41 -14.12 3.19
N ALA A 61 -6.19 -15.17 3.46
CA ALA A 61 -7.63 -15.15 3.25
C ALA A 61 -8.34 -14.21 4.24
N ALA A 62 -7.92 -14.20 5.51
CA ALA A 62 -8.47 -13.34 6.54
C ALA A 62 -8.13 -11.85 6.34
N LEU A 63 -7.02 -11.53 5.69
CA LEU A 63 -6.66 -10.15 5.30
C LEU A 63 -7.48 -9.63 4.10
N LYS A 64 -8.09 -10.52 3.30
CA LYS A 64 -8.78 -10.15 2.06
C LYS A 64 -9.95 -9.19 2.27
N PRO A 65 -10.88 -9.44 3.23
CA PRO A 65 -12.02 -8.55 3.47
C PRO A 65 -11.61 -7.09 3.74
N ILE A 66 -10.45 -6.86 4.37
CA ILE A 66 -9.96 -5.51 4.71
C ILE A 66 -9.74 -4.67 3.45
N TYR A 67 -9.00 -5.16 2.46
CA TYR A 67 -8.66 -4.37 1.26
C TYR A 67 -9.68 -4.51 0.12
N THR A 68 -10.69 -5.37 0.27
CA THR A 68 -11.80 -5.50 -0.70
C THR A 68 -13.11 -4.88 -0.21
N ALA A 69 -13.14 -4.31 1.00
CA ALA A 69 -14.30 -3.61 1.54
C ALA A 69 -14.72 -2.43 0.64
N ALA A 70 -16.02 -2.12 0.59
CA ALA A 70 -16.55 -1.06 -0.28
C ALA A 70 -16.31 0.34 0.31
N THR A 71 -16.14 0.43 1.63
CA THR A 71 -15.90 1.69 2.34
C THR A 71 -14.76 1.54 3.34
N GLU A 72 -14.18 2.68 3.73
CA GLU A 72 -13.17 2.74 4.79
C GLU A 72 -13.71 2.21 6.13
N SER A 73 -14.97 2.51 6.46
CA SER A 73 -15.59 2.02 7.70
C SER A 73 -15.70 0.49 7.71
N GLU A 74 -16.11 -0.12 6.59
CA GLU A 74 -16.17 -1.59 6.47
C GLU A 74 -14.76 -2.21 6.54
N ALA A 75 -13.75 -1.56 5.93
CA ALA A 75 -12.37 -2.01 6.01
C ALA A 75 -11.85 -2.01 7.46
N LEU A 76 -12.18 -0.97 8.23
CA LEU A 76 -11.83 -0.85 9.65
C LEU A 76 -12.53 -1.92 10.49
N SER A 77 -13.83 -2.17 10.27
CA SER A 77 -14.53 -3.26 10.95
C SER A 77 -13.90 -4.63 10.66
N ALA A 78 -13.58 -4.92 9.39
CA ALA A 78 -12.90 -6.16 9.02
C ALA A 78 -11.49 -6.27 9.63
N LEU A 79 -10.80 -5.14 9.82
CA LEU A 79 -9.49 -5.11 10.51
C LEU A 79 -9.65 -5.41 12.01
N ASP A 80 -10.68 -4.87 12.66
CA ASP A 80 -10.95 -5.14 14.08
C ASP A 80 -11.41 -6.58 14.32
N GLU A 81 -12.13 -7.20 13.38
CA GLU A 81 -12.46 -8.64 13.44
C GLU A 81 -11.24 -9.55 13.30
N LEU A 82 -10.15 -9.07 12.67
CA LEU A 82 -8.90 -9.81 12.50
C LEU A 82 -7.99 -9.74 13.74
N ARG A 83 -8.14 -8.70 14.57
CA ARG A 83 -7.27 -8.39 15.72
C ARG A 83 -7.54 -9.30 16.92
#